data_AF-S3LA55-F1
#
_entry.id   AF-S3LA55-F1
#
_cell.length_a   1.000
_cell.length_b   1.000
_cell.length_c   1.000
_cell.angle_alpha   90.00
_cell.angle_beta   90.00
_cell.angle_gamma   90.00
#
_symmetry.space_group_name_H-M   'P 1'
#
loop_
_entity.id
_entity.type
_entity.pdbx_description
1 polymer ?
#
loop_
_entity_poly.entity_id
_entity_poly.type
_entity_poly.pdbx_seq_one_letter_code
_entity_poly.pdbx_strand_id
1 'polypeptide(L)'
;MGFFGRKDDTLKKNEGGFMDAIRCDQTDYLIWKWRPAGQGVGTTVKENAIRYGSSLNVKDGEVAAFVYHQKDGTMQDFIVGPYNDTIKTANFPVLAKIVGLAFGGASPFQAEVYYINMAGLIQLPFAVPYFDMFDPRLPDFPISMAVRGSFAFGITDYKQFIKLHRLSNFELEDFKKQIKDNLVKFVKGVVTNIPDGSYGGAPIPIVQMERRLLQINELVQQYIQPKLSDVYGVTLKDFNIAELDVDKTCEGYGKVKELTANYTEASLKTQQHINVSNMQETNRLQMDAMKQNQAIQMENMQESLRINREEGQYAQRQATEANAYAAKLQSEQQNLGAFAIKNQTQVGVAAADAMGKQGASGAGNVNLGGAGGMNPGAMMANMAMGTAVGAGMANMLGNSFAGAATGMGAGIMPGMAAPAVPPPPVEKMYNVAVNGAATGPYSVQQLHQMVAGGQLNVQSLVWTAGMANWMAAGQVAELQSLFVNTTVPPIPPTL
;
A
#
# COMPACT_ATOMS: atom_id res chain seq x y z
N MET A 1 2.02 -68.76 -35.12
CA MET A 1 2.15 -69.55 -33.88
C MET A 1 3.35 -69.03 -33.12
N GLY A 2 3.22 -68.75 -31.81
CA GLY A 2 4.36 -68.44 -30.95
C GLY A 2 4.15 -67.25 -30.01
N PHE A 3 3.19 -67.38 -29.09
CA PHE A 3 3.01 -66.53 -27.92
C PHE A 3 4.29 -66.48 -27.06
N PHE A 4 4.81 -65.29 -26.77
CA PHE A 4 5.71 -65.08 -25.63
C PHE A 4 5.01 -64.18 -24.61
N GLY A 5 4.26 -64.82 -23.70
CA GLY A 5 3.77 -64.19 -22.49
C GLY A 5 4.93 -63.98 -21.52
N ARG A 6 5.28 -62.72 -21.25
CA ARG A 6 6.00 -62.34 -20.04
C ARG A 6 5.05 -62.59 -18.86
N LYS A 7 5.34 -63.63 -18.07
CA LYS A 7 4.79 -63.77 -16.73
C LYS A 7 5.49 -62.73 -15.85
N ASP A 8 4.76 -61.69 -15.48
CA ASP A 8 5.08 -60.92 -14.28
C ASP A 8 4.81 -61.83 -13.08
N ASP A 9 5.85 -62.50 -12.59
CA ASP A 9 5.86 -63.14 -11.28
C ASP A 9 6.00 -62.04 -10.21
N THR A 10 4.95 -61.23 -10.06
CA THR A 10 4.74 -60.51 -8.81
C THR A 10 4.14 -61.50 -7.82
N LEU A 11 4.95 -61.83 -6.80
CA LEU A 11 4.60 -62.66 -5.66
C LEU A 11 3.21 -62.30 -5.11
N LYS A 12 2.17 -63.04 -5.53
CA LYS A 12 0.88 -63.10 -4.84
C LYS A 12 1.11 -63.80 -3.50
N LYS A 13 1.53 -63.03 -2.50
CA LYS A 13 1.48 -63.45 -1.10
C LYS A 13 0.00 -63.59 -0.76
N ASN A 14 -0.49 -64.82 -0.65
CA ASN A 14 -1.81 -65.09 -0.10
C ASN A 14 -1.85 -64.51 1.33
N GLU A 15 -2.59 -63.42 1.55
CA GLU A 15 -2.92 -62.88 2.88
C GLU A 15 -3.94 -63.80 3.59
N GLY A 16 -3.56 -65.05 3.77
CA GLY A 16 -4.22 -66.04 4.62
C GLY A 16 -3.66 -66.02 6.05
N GLY A 17 -3.32 -64.84 6.58
CA GLY A 17 -2.72 -64.65 7.91
C GLY A 17 -3.73 -64.25 8.99
N PHE A 18 -3.35 -64.41 10.26
CA PHE A 18 -4.16 -64.03 11.42
C PHE A 18 -4.32 -62.51 11.60
N MET A 19 -3.49 -61.67 10.96
CA MET A 19 -3.48 -60.22 11.08
C MET A 19 -3.50 -59.53 9.71
N ASP A 20 -4.09 -58.34 9.63
CA ASP A 20 -4.27 -57.58 8.39
C ASP A 20 -3.21 -56.47 8.25
N ALA A 21 -2.83 -56.15 7.01
CA ALA A 21 -2.00 -54.99 6.68
C ALA A 21 -2.90 -53.85 6.16
N ILE A 22 -3.20 -52.88 7.01
CA ILE A 22 -4.08 -51.76 6.69
C ILE A 22 -3.22 -50.62 6.16
N ARG A 23 -3.23 -50.44 4.85
CA ARG A 23 -2.47 -49.42 4.12
C ARG A 23 -3.17 -49.02 2.82
N CYS A 24 -2.91 -47.83 2.31
CA CYS A 24 -3.36 -47.43 0.98
C CYS A 24 -2.25 -47.62 -0.06
N ASP A 25 -2.51 -48.50 -1.03
CA ASP A 25 -1.61 -48.75 -2.17
C ASP A 25 -2.05 -48.02 -3.45
N GLN A 26 -3.10 -47.18 -3.39
CA GLN A 26 -3.57 -46.40 -4.52
C GLN A 26 -2.70 -45.15 -4.75
N THR A 27 -2.45 -44.83 -6.02
CA THR A 27 -1.68 -43.65 -6.42
C THR A 27 -2.56 -42.45 -6.77
N ASP A 28 -3.74 -42.68 -7.36
CA ASP A 28 -4.72 -41.65 -7.71
C ASP A 28 -6.02 -41.90 -6.97
N TYR A 29 -6.21 -41.20 -5.85
CA TYR A 29 -7.43 -41.29 -5.06
C TYR A 29 -7.64 -40.01 -4.25
N LEU A 30 -8.90 -39.65 -4.04
CA LEU A 30 -9.30 -38.63 -3.07
C LEU A 30 -9.70 -39.26 -1.74
N ILE A 31 -10.52 -40.30 -1.85
CA ILE A 31 -10.92 -41.18 -0.77
C ILE A 31 -10.94 -42.61 -1.28
N TRP A 32 -10.51 -43.53 -0.45
CA TRP A 32 -10.46 -44.95 -0.79
C TRP A 32 -10.85 -45.79 0.42
N LYS A 33 -11.83 -46.67 0.25
CA LYS A 33 -12.18 -47.66 1.29
C LYS A 33 -11.15 -48.79 1.25
N TRP A 34 -10.49 -49.03 2.38
CA TRP A 34 -9.52 -50.11 2.50
C TRP A 34 -10.19 -51.46 2.36
N ARG A 35 -9.47 -52.38 1.71
CA ARG A 35 -9.85 -53.79 1.57
C ARG A 35 -8.61 -54.68 1.69
N PRO A 36 -8.77 -55.93 2.17
CA PRO A 36 -7.69 -56.91 2.14
C PRO A 36 -7.16 -57.14 0.72
N ALA A 37 -5.87 -57.43 0.57
CA ALA A 37 -5.26 -57.54 -0.75
C ALA A 37 -5.89 -58.65 -1.60
N GLY A 38 -6.14 -58.36 -2.88
CA GLY A 38 -6.68 -59.32 -3.84
C GLY A 38 -8.19 -59.59 -3.73
N GLN A 39 -8.94 -58.81 -2.95
CA GLN A 39 -10.40 -58.89 -2.83
C GLN A 39 -11.10 -57.74 -3.59
N GLY A 40 -12.23 -58.05 -4.23
CA GLY A 40 -13.05 -57.08 -4.97
C GLY A 40 -14.03 -56.31 -4.08
N VAL A 41 -14.75 -55.33 -4.65
CA VAL A 41 -15.81 -54.60 -3.96
C VAL A 41 -16.89 -55.56 -3.47
N GLY A 42 -17.19 -55.57 -2.16
CA GLY A 42 -18.28 -56.36 -1.59
C GLY A 42 -18.07 -57.88 -1.61
N THR A 43 -16.85 -58.35 -1.91
CA THR A 43 -16.55 -59.80 -2.00
C THR A 43 -16.15 -60.43 -0.67
N THR A 44 -15.97 -59.63 0.39
CA THR A 44 -15.54 -60.14 1.70
C THR A 44 -16.11 -59.31 2.85
N VAL A 45 -16.42 -59.98 3.97
CA VAL A 45 -16.83 -59.32 5.22
C VAL A 45 -15.60 -58.76 5.98
N LYS A 46 -14.38 -59.18 5.60
CA LYS A 46 -13.14 -58.78 6.27
C LYS A 46 -12.82 -57.29 6.15
N GLU A 47 -13.28 -56.61 5.09
CA GLU A 47 -13.12 -55.16 4.93
C GLU A 47 -13.85 -54.34 6.01
N ASN A 48 -14.78 -54.98 6.74
CA ASN A 48 -15.57 -54.37 7.80
C ASN A 48 -15.26 -54.96 9.19
N ALA A 49 -14.28 -55.88 9.31
CA ALA A 49 -14.00 -56.62 10.54
C ALA A 49 -12.48 -56.60 10.86
N ILE A 50 -12.04 -55.52 11.50
CA ILE A 50 -10.63 -55.24 11.78
C ILE A 50 -10.15 -55.95 13.04
N ARG A 51 -8.96 -56.54 12.99
CA ARG A 51 -8.34 -57.25 14.11
C ARG A 51 -7.37 -56.38 14.88
N TYR A 52 -7.35 -56.54 16.21
CA TYR A 52 -6.29 -55.98 17.05
C TYR A 52 -4.93 -56.58 16.68
N GLY A 53 -3.87 -55.78 16.74
CA GLY A 53 -2.52 -56.18 16.33
C GLY A 53 -2.23 -56.06 14.83
N SER A 54 -3.24 -55.83 13.99
CA SER A 54 -3.06 -55.51 12.58
C SER A 54 -2.15 -54.28 12.41
N SER A 55 -1.26 -54.31 11.42
CA SER A 55 -0.37 -53.17 11.14
C SER A 55 -1.14 -52.08 10.41
N LEU A 56 -0.98 -50.83 10.82
CA LEU A 56 -1.55 -49.65 10.18
C LEU A 56 -0.43 -48.75 9.64
N ASN A 57 -0.51 -48.44 8.35
CA ASN A 57 0.39 -47.51 7.68
C ASN A 57 -0.41 -46.38 7.03
N VAL A 58 -0.15 -45.14 7.47
CA VAL A 58 -0.73 -43.92 6.91
C VAL A 58 0.43 -43.03 6.49
N LYS A 59 0.49 -42.64 5.21
CA LYS A 59 1.59 -41.82 4.71
C LYS A 59 1.40 -40.37 5.13
N ASP A 60 2.48 -39.59 5.05
CA ASP A 60 2.38 -38.15 5.22
C ASP A 60 1.40 -37.55 4.20
N GLY A 61 0.59 -36.58 4.63
CA GLY A 61 -0.50 -36.02 3.82
C GLY A 61 -1.72 -36.93 3.63
N GLU A 62 -1.80 -38.08 4.31
CA GLU A 62 -2.96 -38.97 4.32
C GLU A 62 -3.62 -39.01 5.72
N VAL A 63 -4.92 -39.34 5.73
CA VAL A 63 -5.67 -39.63 6.97
C VAL A 63 -6.40 -40.95 6.81
N ALA A 64 -6.27 -41.84 7.81
CA ALA A 64 -7.12 -43.01 7.93
C ALA A 64 -8.29 -42.71 8.89
N ALA A 65 -9.51 -42.74 8.36
CA ALA A 65 -10.76 -42.60 9.10
C ALA A 65 -11.34 -43.99 9.39
N PHE A 66 -11.49 -44.31 10.67
CA PHE A 66 -12.11 -45.53 11.15
C PHE A 66 -13.57 -45.24 11.50
N VAL A 67 -14.49 -45.92 10.85
CA VAL A 67 -15.93 -45.70 10.98
C VAL A 67 -16.58 -46.90 11.65
N TYR A 68 -17.27 -46.65 12.76
CA TYR A 68 -17.95 -47.65 13.57
C TYR A 68 -19.47 -47.44 13.49
N HIS A 69 -20.22 -48.47 13.09
CA HIS A 69 -21.67 -48.42 13.04
C HIS A 69 -22.26 -48.98 14.35
N GLN A 70 -22.96 -48.13 15.10
CA GLN A 70 -23.68 -48.52 16.33
C GLN A 70 -25.18 -48.37 16.14
N LYS A 71 -25.97 -48.97 17.05
CA LYS A 71 -27.45 -48.83 17.05
C LYS A 71 -27.90 -47.37 17.17
N ASP A 72 -27.10 -46.54 17.82
CA ASP A 72 -27.47 -45.16 18.20
C ASP A 72 -26.79 -44.10 17.30
N GLY A 73 -26.02 -44.53 16.29
CA GLY A 73 -25.35 -43.64 15.34
C GLY A 73 -24.03 -44.16 14.79
N THR A 74 -23.39 -43.34 13.95
CA THR A 74 -22.06 -43.61 13.38
C THR A 74 -21.00 -42.84 14.17
N MET A 75 -19.96 -43.57 14.60
CA MET A 75 -18.84 -43.05 15.39
C MET A 75 -17.55 -43.12 14.57
N GLN A 76 -16.60 -42.21 14.83
CA GLN A 76 -15.40 -42.09 13.99
C GLN A 76 -14.14 -41.78 14.81
N ASP A 77 -13.04 -42.46 14.48
CA ASP A 77 -11.68 -42.13 14.93
C ASP A 77 -10.78 -41.81 13.71
N PHE A 78 -9.76 -40.97 13.91
CA PHE A 78 -8.88 -40.49 12.83
C PHE A 78 -7.42 -40.66 13.18
N ILE A 79 -6.65 -41.24 12.27
CA ILE A 79 -5.19 -41.35 12.35
C ILE A 79 -4.59 -40.51 11.23
N VAL A 80 -3.93 -39.42 11.59
CA VAL A 80 -3.22 -38.54 10.65
C VAL A 80 -1.80 -39.06 10.46
N GLY A 81 -1.34 -39.14 9.21
CA GLY A 81 0.01 -39.56 8.92
C GLY A 81 1.08 -38.49 9.24
N PRO A 82 2.37 -38.86 9.20
CA PRO A 82 2.87 -40.22 8.99
C PRO A 82 2.64 -41.10 10.22
N TYR A 83 2.12 -42.31 10.00
CA TYR A 83 1.90 -43.30 11.05
C TYR A 83 2.28 -44.69 10.54
N ASN A 84 3.07 -45.43 11.33
CA ASN A 84 3.47 -46.79 11.00
C ASN A 84 3.67 -47.61 12.28
N ASP A 85 2.59 -48.20 12.77
CA ASP A 85 2.60 -49.07 13.95
C ASP A 85 1.35 -49.96 13.92
N THR A 86 1.27 -50.90 14.85
CA THR A 86 0.12 -51.76 15.09
C THR A 86 -1.08 -51.02 15.67
N ILE A 87 -2.28 -51.51 15.37
CA ILE A 87 -3.54 -51.02 15.95
C ILE A 87 -3.58 -51.38 17.44
N LYS A 88 -3.56 -50.33 18.29
CA LYS A 88 -3.67 -50.40 19.74
C LYS A 88 -4.90 -49.62 20.19
N THR A 89 -5.64 -50.12 21.18
CA THR A 89 -6.87 -49.46 21.70
C THR A 89 -6.64 -48.02 22.13
N ALA A 90 -5.44 -47.68 22.61
CA ALA A 90 -5.07 -46.32 23.00
C ALA A 90 -5.13 -45.30 21.85
N ASN A 91 -4.98 -45.76 20.60
CA ASN A 91 -4.98 -44.89 19.42
C ASN A 91 -6.40 -44.58 18.91
N PHE A 92 -7.42 -45.20 19.50
CA PHE A 92 -8.82 -45.11 19.08
C PHE A 92 -9.71 -44.72 20.27
N PRO A 93 -9.74 -43.43 20.66
CA PRO A 93 -10.49 -42.97 21.82
C PRO A 93 -11.98 -43.31 21.77
N VAL A 94 -12.57 -43.33 20.58
CA VAL A 94 -13.99 -43.70 20.42
C VAL A 94 -14.16 -45.21 20.53
N LEU A 95 -13.32 -46.00 19.85
CA LEU A 95 -13.34 -47.46 19.99
C LEU A 95 -13.15 -47.91 21.45
N ALA A 96 -12.26 -47.26 22.20
CA ALA A 96 -12.00 -47.55 23.60
C ALA A 96 -13.26 -47.41 24.48
N LYS A 97 -14.13 -46.43 24.18
CA LYS A 97 -15.41 -46.24 24.87
C LYS A 97 -16.45 -47.31 24.51
N ILE A 98 -16.43 -47.77 23.26
CA ILE A 98 -17.39 -48.74 22.72
C ILE A 98 -17.10 -50.15 23.24
N VAL A 99 -15.82 -50.52 23.28
CA VAL A 99 -15.39 -51.89 23.53
C VAL A 99 -15.24 -52.16 25.04
N GLY A 100 -14.92 -51.16 25.86
CA GLY A 100 -14.62 -51.37 27.27
C GLY A 100 -13.33 -52.17 27.48
N LEU A 101 -12.75 -52.07 28.69
CA LEU A 101 -11.46 -52.69 29.05
C LEU A 101 -11.44 -54.24 29.00
N ALA A 102 -12.57 -54.90 28.70
CA ALA A 102 -12.75 -56.35 28.84
C ALA A 102 -12.49 -57.17 27.57
N PHE A 103 -12.32 -56.56 26.39
CA PHE A 103 -11.95 -57.32 25.19
C PHE A 103 -10.44 -57.47 25.13
N GLY A 104 -9.95 -58.64 25.57
CA GLY A 104 -8.54 -59.01 25.61
C GLY A 104 -7.90 -59.19 24.23
N GLY A 105 -7.74 -58.10 23.47
CA GLY A 105 -6.76 -57.93 22.38
C GLY A 105 -6.84 -58.88 21.18
N ALA A 106 -7.80 -59.80 21.12
CA ALA A 106 -7.84 -60.87 20.10
C ALA A 106 -9.14 -60.93 19.28
N SER A 107 -10.21 -60.23 19.70
CA SER A 107 -11.48 -60.25 18.96
C SER A 107 -11.50 -59.18 17.86
N PRO A 108 -11.88 -59.52 16.61
CA PRO A 108 -12.16 -58.52 15.58
C PRO A 108 -13.26 -57.56 16.03
N PHE A 109 -13.14 -56.29 15.69
CA PHE A 109 -14.17 -55.27 15.87
C PHE A 109 -14.74 -54.85 14.50
N GLN A 110 -16.01 -54.49 14.47
CA GLN A 110 -16.67 -54.04 13.25
C GLN A 110 -16.30 -52.58 12.98
N ALA A 111 -15.53 -52.35 11.92
CA ALA A 111 -15.13 -51.02 11.48
C ALA A 111 -14.81 -51.01 9.99
N GLU A 112 -15.16 -49.91 9.34
CA GLU A 112 -14.72 -49.60 7.99
C GLU A 112 -13.53 -48.63 8.07
N VAL A 113 -12.54 -48.78 7.19
CA VAL A 113 -11.37 -47.90 7.14
C VAL A 113 -11.36 -47.16 5.81
N TYR A 114 -11.31 -45.83 5.87
CA TYR A 114 -11.23 -44.97 4.69
C TYR A 114 -9.94 -44.16 4.73
N TYR A 115 -9.17 -44.22 3.65
CA TYR A 115 -8.02 -43.35 3.43
C TYR A 115 -8.47 -42.10 2.70
N ILE A 116 -8.05 -40.95 3.19
CA ILE A 116 -8.31 -39.63 2.59
C ILE A 116 -6.97 -39.01 2.24
N ASN A 117 -6.83 -38.61 0.99
CA ASN A 117 -5.64 -37.94 0.49
C ASN A 117 -5.79 -36.41 0.66
N MET A 118 -5.01 -35.81 1.56
CA MET A 118 -5.00 -34.37 1.79
C MET A 118 -3.90 -33.66 0.99
N ALA A 119 -2.85 -34.38 0.59
CA ALA A 119 -1.78 -33.88 -0.28
C ALA A 119 -2.18 -33.89 -1.76
N GLY A 120 -3.11 -34.78 -2.14
CA GLY A 120 -3.58 -34.99 -3.49
C GLY A 120 -4.30 -33.77 -4.06
N LEU A 121 -3.95 -33.44 -5.30
CA LEU A 121 -4.57 -32.38 -6.09
C LEU A 121 -5.27 -33.01 -7.28
N ILE A 122 -6.59 -32.82 -7.39
CA ILE A 122 -7.35 -33.23 -8.56
C ILE A 122 -7.46 -32.04 -9.49
N GLN A 123 -6.74 -32.10 -10.61
CA GLN A 123 -6.81 -31.09 -11.66
C GLN A 123 -7.80 -31.50 -12.74
N LEU A 124 -8.75 -30.63 -13.06
CA LEU A 124 -9.75 -30.83 -14.09
C LEU A 124 -9.79 -29.66 -15.07
N PRO A 125 -9.79 -29.91 -16.39
CA PRO A 125 -10.13 -28.89 -17.36
C PRO A 125 -11.65 -28.63 -17.35
N PHE A 126 -12.03 -27.38 -17.53
CA PHE A 126 -13.43 -26.96 -17.69
C PHE A 126 -13.61 -26.07 -18.91
N ALA A 127 -14.82 -26.10 -19.46
CA ALA A 127 -15.27 -25.18 -20.48
C ALA A 127 -16.71 -24.79 -20.19
N VAL A 128 -16.98 -23.49 -20.22
CA VAL A 128 -18.34 -22.96 -20.33
C VAL A 128 -18.61 -22.85 -21.83
N PRO A 129 -19.54 -23.66 -22.39
CA PRO A 129 -19.93 -23.56 -23.80
C PRO A 129 -20.47 -22.17 -24.12
N TYR A 130 -20.52 -21.80 -25.39
CA TYR A 130 -21.04 -20.50 -25.83
C TYR A 130 -22.35 -20.13 -25.14
N PHE A 131 -22.39 -18.92 -24.57
CA PHE A 131 -23.54 -18.34 -23.91
C PHE A 131 -23.64 -16.85 -24.24
N ASP A 132 -24.86 -16.33 -24.10
CA ASP A 132 -25.14 -14.93 -24.37
C ASP A 132 -24.66 -14.04 -23.22
N MET A 133 -23.84 -13.07 -23.59
CA MET A 133 -23.39 -11.94 -22.79
C MET A 133 -24.12 -10.68 -23.24
N PHE A 134 -24.38 -9.76 -22.31
CA PHE A 134 -25.02 -8.49 -22.62
C PHE A 134 -24.17 -7.35 -22.07
N ASP A 135 -23.94 -6.31 -22.87
CA ASP A 135 -23.44 -5.04 -22.35
C ASP A 135 -24.63 -4.30 -21.75
N PRO A 136 -24.55 -3.77 -20.51
CA PRO A 136 -25.66 -3.08 -19.87
C PRO A 136 -26.21 -1.90 -20.67
N ARG A 137 -25.40 -1.32 -21.56
CA ARG A 137 -25.78 -0.22 -22.45
C ARG A 137 -26.50 -0.69 -23.71
N LEU A 138 -26.40 -1.98 -24.04
CA LEU A 138 -26.96 -2.62 -25.24
C LEU A 138 -27.61 -3.96 -24.88
N PRO A 139 -28.68 -3.96 -24.07
CA PRO A 139 -29.33 -5.20 -23.61
C PRO A 139 -29.99 -6.02 -24.73
N ASP A 140 -30.30 -5.39 -25.87
CA ASP A 140 -30.95 -6.06 -27.00
C ASP A 140 -29.97 -6.77 -27.96
N PHE A 141 -28.66 -6.66 -27.71
CA PHE A 141 -27.62 -7.16 -28.60
C PHE A 141 -26.76 -8.22 -27.88
N PRO A 142 -27.14 -9.51 -27.94
CA PRO A 142 -26.36 -10.57 -27.32
C PRO A 142 -24.99 -10.71 -27.98
N ILE A 143 -24.00 -11.03 -27.16
CA ILE A 143 -22.64 -11.35 -27.57
C ILE A 143 -22.35 -12.77 -27.14
N SER A 144 -22.10 -13.65 -28.10
CA SER A 144 -21.77 -15.04 -27.80
C SER A 144 -20.33 -15.13 -27.28
N MET A 145 -20.15 -15.76 -26.11
CA MET A 145 -18.85 -15.97 -25.48
C MET A 145 -18.73 -17.39 -24.91
N ALA A 146 -17.57 -18.00 -25.04
CA ALA A 146 -17.18 -19.21 -24.33
C ALA A 146 -16.00 -18.94 -23.37
N VAL A 147 -15.91 -19.72 -22.31
CA VAL A 147 -14.85 -19.58 -21.29
C VAL A 147 -14.15 -20.92 -21.14
N ARG A 148 -12.83 -20.94 -21.20
CA ARG A 148 -12.04 -22.18 -21.05
C ARG A 148 -10.99 -22.01 -19.98
N GLY A 149 -10.74 -23.08 -19.24
CA GLY A 149 -9.78 -23.03 -18.15
C GLY A 149 -9.56 -24.38 -17.48
N SER A 150 -8.91 -24.31 -16.34
CA SER A 150 -8.67 -25.45 -15.46
C SER A 150 -8.77 -25.04 -14.01
N PHE A 151 -9.08 -26.00 -13.16
CA PHE A 151 -9.07 -25.81 -11.72
C PHE A 151 -8.52 -27.06 -11.06
N ALA A 152 -7.93 -26.88 -9.88
CA ALA A 152 -7.51 -27.96 -9.03
C ALA A 152 -8.15 -27.83 -7.65
N PHE A 153 -8.62 -28.95 -7.10
CA PHE A 153 -9.17 -29.01 -5.76
C PHE A 153 -8.57 -30.18 -4.98
N GLY A 154 -8.68 -30.09 -3.66
CA GLY A 154 -8.28 -31.15 -2.74
C GLY A 154 -9.04 -31.05 -1.43
N ILE A 155 -8.79 -31.99 -0.52
CA ILE A 155 -9.39 -31.98 0.82
C ILE A 155 -8.41 -31.35 1.79
N THR A 156 -8.88 -30.41 2.61
CA THR A 156 -8.10 -29.84 3.72
C THR A 156 -8.79 -30.07 5.05
N ASP A 157 -10.13 -29.91 5.12
CA ASP A 157 -10.92 -30.34 6.27
C ASP A 157 -11.57 -31.72 5.99
N TYR A 158 -10.85 -32.78 6.34
CA TYR A 158 -11.33 -34.15 6.18
C TYR A 158 -12.56 -34.47 7.05
N LYS A 159 -12.73 -33.79 8.20
CA LYS A 159 -13.88 -34.02 9.09
C LYS A 159 -15.15 -33.44 8.47
N GLN A 160 -15.07 -32.22 7.96
CA GLN A 160 -16.17 -31.60 7.22
C GLN A 160 -16.52 -32.42 5.98
N PHE A 161 -15.52 -32.85 5.21
CA PHE A 161 -15.73 -33.67 4.02
C PHE A 161 -16.52 -34.96 4.32
N ILE A 162 -16.12 -35.73 5.34
CA ILE A 162 -16.81 -36.97 5.73
C ILE A 162 -18.25 -36.69 6.17
N LYS A 163 -18.48 -35.61 6.91
CA LYS A 163 -19.82 -35.21 7.37
C LYS A 163 -20.77 -34.93 6.21
N LEU A 164 -20.26 -34.35 5.11
CA LEU A 164 -21.05 -34.00 3.94
C LEU A 164 -21.35 -35.21 3.04
N HIS A 165 -20.42 -36.15 2.87
CA HIS A 165 -20.52 -37.17 1.82
C HIS A 165 -20.94 -38.57 2.26
N ARG A 166 -21.04 -38.87 3.58
CA ARG A 166 -21.46 -40.18 4.13
C ARG A 166 -20.90 -41.36 3.32
N LEU A 167 -19.66 -41.74 3.62
CA LEU A 167 -18.68 -42.58 2.89
C LEU A 167 -19.12 -43.94 2.29
N SER A 168 -20.41 -44.26 2.26
CA SER A 168 -20.96 -45.56 1.87
C SER A 168 -20.89 -45.91 0.38
N ASN A 169 -20.79 -44.94 -0.55
CA ASN A 169 -20.67 -45.17 -2.01
C ASN A 169 -20.01 -43.95 -2.71
N PHE A 170 -18.75 -43.64 -2.38
CA PHE A 170 -18.02 -42.57 -3.04
C PHE A 170 -17.28 -43.10 -4.27
N GLU A 171 -17.66 -42.62 -5.46
CA GLU A 171 -16.94 -42.83 -6.71
C GLU A 171 -16.28 -41.52 -7.15
N LEU A 172 -14.96 -41.57 -7.37
CA LEU A 172 -14.16 -40.38 -7.64
C LEU A 172 -14.59 -39.67 -8.93
N GLU A 173 -14.92 -40.42 -9.97
CA GLU A 173 -15.30 -39.86 -11.27
C GLU A 173 -16.66 -39.13 -11.22
N ASP A 174 -17.64 -39.68 -10.49
CA ASP A 174 -18.93 -39.02 -10.27
C ASP A 174 -18.76 -37.73 -9.48
N PHE A 175 -17.89 -37.74 -8.48
CA PHE A 175 -17.57 -36.56 -7.70
C PHE A 175 -16.85 -35.49 -8.53
N LYS A 176 -15.84 -35.87 -9.32
CA LYS A 176 -15.16 -34.98 -10.28
C LYS A 176 -16.17 -34.31 -11.21
N LYS A 177 -17.12 -35.09 -11.76
CA LYS A 177 -18.19 -34.58 -12.63
C LYS A 177 -19.09 -33.59 -11.90
N GLN A 178 -19.55 -33.93 -10.70
CA GLN A 178 -20.41 -33.06 -9.89
C GLN A 178 -19.76 -31.71 -9.59
N ILE A 179 -18.49 -31.71 -9.15
CA ILE A 179 -17.74 -30.49 -8.87
C ILE A 179 -17.57 -29.66 -10.14
N LYS A 180 -17.16 -30.30 -11.25
CA LYS A 180 -16.98 -29.63 -12.54
C LYS A 180 -18.27 -28.97 -13.04
N ASP A 181 -19.40 -29.67 -13.00
CA ASP A 181 -20.69 -29.14 -13.49
C ASP A 181 -21.13 -27.91 -12.68
N ASN A 182 -20.91 -27.92 -11.36
CA ASN A 182 -21.23 -26.77 -10.50
C ASN A 182 -20.25 -25.61 -10.70
N LEU A 183 -18.96 -25.90 -10.88
CA LEU A 183 -17.96 -24.88 -11.21
C LEU A 183 -18.34 -24.17 -12.52
N VAL A 184 -18.67 -24.91 -13.58
CA VAL A 184 -19.09 -24.35 -14.88
C VAL A 184 -20.30 -23.41 -14.70
N LYS A 185 -21.29 -23.81 -13.90
CA LYS A 185 -22.45 -22.98 -13.57
C LYS A 185 -22.04 -21.68 -12.87
N PHE A 186 -21.15 -21.74 -11.88
CA PHE A 186 -20.70 -20.55 -11.16
C PHE A 186 -19.84 -19.63 -12.02
N VAL A 187 -18.89 -20.18 -12.80
CA VAL A 187 -18.08 -19.39 -13.72
C VAL A 187 -18.97 -18.64 -14.70
N LYS A 188 -19.95 -19.33 -15.33
CA LYS A 188 -20.93 -18.67 -16.20
C LYS A 188 -21.65 -17.53 -15.47
N GLY A 189 -22.20 -17.81 -14.30
CA GLY A 189 -22.94 -16.81 -13.51
C GLY A 189 -22.09 -15.61 -13.09
N VAL A 190 -20.81 -15.80 -12.81
CA VAL A 190 -19.91 -14.67 -12.50
C VAL A 190 -19.60 -13.88 -13.77
N VAL A 191 -19.07 -14.56 -14.79
CA VAL A 191 -18.63 -13.93 -16.04
C VAL A 191 -19.76 -13.12 -16.71
N THR A 192 -21.00 -13.63 -16.72
CA THR A 192 -22.16 -12.92 -17.29
C THR A 192 -22.41 -11.55 -16.65
N ASN A 193 -22.16 -11.38 -15.35
CA ASN A 193 -22.43 -10.11 -14.64
C ASN A 193 -21.13 -9.37 -14.27
N ILE A 194 -20.05 -9.60 -15.01
CA ILE A 194 -18.85 -8.75 -14.93
C ILE A 194 -19.07 -7.38 -15.62
N PRO A 195 -19.76 -7.30 -16.77
CA PRO A 195 -19.98 -6.03 -17.46
C PRO A 195 -20.81 -4.99 -16.70
N ASP A 196 -21.64 -5.39 -15.74
CA ASP A 196 -22.46 -4.49 -14.92
C ASP A 196 -21.85 -4.15 -13.55
N GLY A 197 -20.74 -4.79 -13.18
CA GLY A 197 -20.08 -4.58 -11.89
C GLY A 197 -20.73 -5.31 -10.70
N SER A 198 -21.65 -6.24 -10.92
CA SER A 198 -22.40 -6.94 -9.85
C SER A 198 -21.53 -7.68 -8.83
N TYR A 199 -20.28 -7.99 -9.17
CA TYR A 199 -19.34 -8.71 -8.29
C TYR A 199 -18.33 -7.80 -7.58
N GLY A 200 -18.65 -6.53 -7.36
CA GLY A 200 -17.90 -5.65 -6.45
C GLY A 200 -16.64 -5.01 -7.05
N GLY A 201 -16.51 -5.03 -8.37
CA GLY A 201 -15.44 -4.36 -9.12
C GLY A 201 -15.96 -3.25 -10.03
N ALA A 202 -15.05 -2.48 -10.62
CA ALA A 202 -15.41 -1.57 -11.71
C ALA A 202 -16.00 -2.39 -12.87
N PRO A 203 -17.13 -1.96 -13.48
CA PRO A 203 -17.70 -2.60 -14.65
C PRO A 203 -16.62 -2.81 -15.74
N ILE A 204 -16.52 -4.03 -16.27
CA ILE A 204 -15.55 -4.35 -17.32
C ILE A 204 -16.29 -4.56 -18.63
N PRO A 205 -16.17 -3.65 -19.62
CA PRO A 205 -16.77 -3.84 -20.93
C PRO A 205 -16.31 -5.15 -21.56
N ILE A 206 -17.21 -5.84 -22.26
CA ILE A 206 -16.95 -7.17 -22.84
C ILE A 206 -15.68 -7.17 -23.72
N VAL A 207 -15.50 -6.12 -24.53
CA VAL A 207 -14.32 -5.93 -25.39
C VAL A 207 -13.00 -5.74 -24.66
N GLN A 208 -13.02 -5.47 -23.35
CA GLN A 208 -11.83 -5.30 -22.50
C GLN A 208 -11.57 -6.51 -21.59
N MET A 209 -12.47 -7.50 -21.54
CA MET A 209 -12.38 -8.62 -20.60
C MET A 209 -11.09 -9.43 -20.79
N GLU A 210 -10.71 -9.70 -22.04
CA GLU A 210 -9.46 -10.43 -22.37
C GLU A 210 -8.21 -9.73 -21.80
N ARG A 211 -8.17 -8.39 -21.81
CA ARG A 211 -7.06 -7.61 -21.23
C ARG A 211 -7.04 -7.61 -19.70
N ARG A 212 -8.17 -7.99 -19.07
CA ARG A 212 -8.34 -8.03 -17.62
C ARG A 212 -8.52 -9.46 -17.10
N LEU A 213 -8.01 -10.46 -17.83
CA LEU A 213 -8.16 -11.88 -17.51
C LEU A 213 -7.73 -12.22 -16.08
N LEU A 214 -6.63 -11.63 -15.59
CA LEU A 214 -6.15 -11.83 -14.21
C LEU A 214 -7.17 -11.32 -13.17
N GLN A 215 -7.72 -10.14 -13.39
CA GLN A 215 -8.76 -9.57 -12.51
C GLN A 215 -10.04 -10.44 -12.53
N ILE A 216 -10.39 -10.98 -13.69
CA ILE A 216 -11.54 -11.87 -13.84
C ILE A 216 -11.30 -13.20 -13.09
N ASN A 217 -10.10 -13.76 -13.17
CA ASN A 217 -9.71 -14.94 -12.41
C ASN A 217 -9.91 -14.75 -10.90
N GLU A 218 -9.42 -13.63 -10.36
CA GLU A 218 -9.56 -13.30 -8.94
C GLU A 218 -11.03 -13.18 -8.51
N LEU A 219 -11.85 -12.46 -9.28
CA LEU A 219 -13.28 -12.29 -8.98
C LEU A 219 -14.03 -13.63 -8.97
N VAL A 220 -13.78 -14.47 -9.97
CA VAL A 220 -14.42 -15.77 -10.10
C VAL A 220 -13.96 -16.71 -8.98
N GLN A 221 -12.66 -16.74 -8.69
CA GLN A 221 -12.10 -17.55 -7.61
C GLN A 221 -12.67 -17.17 -6.25
N GLN A 222 -12.73 -15.87 -5.93
CA GLN A 222 -13.26 -15.38 -4.67
C GLN A 222 -14.71 -15.79 -4.45
N TYR A 223 -15.53 -15.79 -5.51
CA TYR A 223 -16.93 -16.20 -5.44
C TYR A 223 -17.11 -17.72 -5.29
N ILE A 224 -16.29 -18.51 -5.97
CA ILE A 224 -16.43 -19.98 -6.05
C ILE A 224 -15.85 -20.68 -4.82
N GLN A 225 -14.73 -20.20 -4.29
CA GLN A 225 -14.00 -20.86 -3.20
C GLN A 225 -14.86 -21.21 -1.97
N PRO A 226 -15.66 -20.28 -1.38
CA PRO A 226 -16.49 -20.63 -0.23
C PRO A 226 -17.59 -21.64 -0.59
N LYS A 227 -18.16 -21.57 -1.80
CA LYS A 227 -19.20 -22.51 -2.23
C LYS A 227 -18.67 -23.94 -2.37
N LEU A 228 -17.45 -24.10 -2.87
CA LEU A 228 -16.82 -25.42 -2.95
C LEU A 228 -16.51 -25.99 -1.56
N SER A 229 -16.02 -25.13 -0.66
CA SER A 229 -15.72 -25.52 0.72
C SER A 229 -16.98 -25.92 1.49
N ASP A 230 -18.02 -25.08 1.46
CA ASP A 230 -19.20 -25.27 2.30
C ASP A 230 -20.10 -26.41 1.82
N VAL A 231 -20.28 -26.54 0.49
CA VAL A 231 -21.21 -27.51 -0.09
C VAL A 231 -20.55 -28.88 -0.28
N TYR A 232 -19.27 -28.92 -0.64
CA TYR A 232 -18.59 -30.15 -1.01
C TYR A 232 -17.43 -30.52 -0.09
N GLY A 233 -17.05 -29.67 0.87
CA GLY A 233 -15.92 -29.94 1.77
C GLY A 233 -14.58 -30.00 1.05
N VAL A 234 -14.45 -29.34 -0.11
CA VAL A 234 -13.21 -29.29 -0.89
C VAL A 234 -12.67 -27.87 -0.97
N THR A 235 -11.35 -27.77 -0.96
CA THR A 235 -10.65 -26.50 -1.09
C THR A 235 -10.20 -26.35 -2.54
N LEU A 236 -10.53 -25.21 -3.14
CA LEU A 236 -9.96 -24.78 -4.41
C LEU A 236 -8.48 -24.43 -4.19
N LYS A 237 -7.58 -25.15 -4.83
CA LYS A 237 -6.12 -25.03 -4.68
C LYS A 237 -5.50 -24.25 -5.82
N ASP A 238 -6.05 -24.40 -7.01
CA ASP A 238 -5.66 -23.65 -8.20
C ASP A 238 -6.90 -23.37 -9.06
N PHE A 239 -6.92 -22.22 -9.72
CA PHE A 239 -7.99 -21.82 -10.62
C PHE A 239 -7.46 -20.87 -11.69
N ASN A 240 -7.74 -21.19 -12.94
CA ASN A 240 -7.32 -20.37 -14.06
C ASN A 240 -8.33 -20.45 -15.22
N ILE A 241 -8.83 -19.29 -15.64
CA ILE A 241 -9.44 -19.07 -16.95
C ILE A 241 -8.29 -18.77 -17.91
N ALA A 242 -8.05 -19.69 -18.83
CA ALA A 242 -6.99 -19.59 -19.83
C ALA A 242 -7.44 -18.76 -21.05
N GLU A 243 -8.73 -18.82 -21.39
CA GLU A 243 -9.25 -18.22 -22.62
C GLU A 243 -10.68 -17.70 -22.44
N LEU A 244 -10.93 -16.51 -22.97
CA LEU A 244 -12.25 -15.90 -23.16
C LEU A 244 -12.49 -15.78 -24.66
N ASP A 245 -13.24 -16.72 -25.21
CA ASP A 245 -13.49 -16.83 -26.65
C ASP A 245 -14.77 -16.07 -26.98
N VAL A 246 -14.61 -14.82 -27.42
CA VAL A 246 -15.70 -13.94 -27.83
C VAL A 246 -15.93 -14.07 -29.32
N ASP A 247 -17.16 -14.35 -29.73
CA ASP A 247 -17.55 -14.34 -31.14
C ASP A 247 -17.52 -12.89 -31.66
N LYS A 248 -16.43 -12.55 -32.36
CA LYS A 248 -16.22 -11.21 -32.94
C LYS A 248 -17.08 -10.95 -34.18
N THR A 249 -17.80 -11.96 -34.67
CA THR A 249 -18.66 -11.85 -35.87
C THR A 249 -20.09 -11.45 -35.54
N CYS A 250 -20.51 -11.58 -34.27
CA CYS A 250 -21.85 -11.20 -33.85
C CYS A 250 -22.07 -9.68 -33.90
N GLU A 251 -23.30 -9.26 -34.22
CA GLU A 251 -23.66 -7.84 -34.33
C GLU A 251 -23.39 -7.07 -33.03
N GLY A 252 -23.71 -7.66 -31.89
CA GLY A 252 -23.53 -7.02 -30.58
C GLY A 252 -22.09 -6.65 -30.29
N TYR A 253 -21.12 -7.48 -30.71
CA TYR A 253 -19.71 -7.18 -30.53
C TYR A 253 -19.30 -5.93 -31.31
N GLY A 254 -19.79 -5.80 -32.56
CA GLY A 254 -19.58 -4.62 -33.39
C GLY A 254 -20.11 -3.35 -32.73
N LYS A 255 -21.34 -3.39 -32.20
CA LYS A 255 -21.98 -2.25 -31.51
C LYS A 255 -21.24 -1.85 -30.23
N VAL A 256 -20.86 -2.80 -29.40
CA VAL A 256 -20.09 -2.52 -28.16
C VAL A 256 -18.71 -1.95 -28.49
N LYS A 257 -18.05 -2.47 -29.54
CA LYS A 257 -16.77 -1.95 -30.00
C LYS A 257 -16.89 -0.48 -30.44
N GLU A 258 -17.92 -0.14 -31.22
CA GLU A 258 -18.19 1.23 -31.65
C GLU A 258 -18.45 2.17 -30.47
N LEU A 259 -19.33 1.79 -29.53
CA LEU A 259 -19.60 2.59 -28.32
C LEU A 259 -18.34 2.81 -27.48
N THR A 260 -17.51 1.78 -27.33
CA THR A 260 -16.30 1.84 -26.51
C THR A 260 -15.20 2.66 -27.19
N ALA A 261 -15.05 2.55 -28.51
CA ALA A 261 -14.13 3.37 -29.30
C ALA A 261 -14.52 4.86 -29.22
N ASN A 262 -15.80 5.17 -29.48
CA ASN A 262 -16.32 6.53 -29.45
C ASN A 262 -16.17 7.17 -28.05
N TYR A 263 -16.43 6.42 -26.98
CA TYR A 263 -16.22 6.92 -25.62
C TYR A 263 -14.74 7.19 -25.31
N THR A 264 -13.84 6.31 -25.75
CA THR A 264 -12.40 6.49 -25.54
C THR A 264 -11.90 7.73 -26.27
N GLU A 265 -12.28 7.90 -27.54
CA GLU A 265 -11.96 9.10 -28.33
C GLU A 265 -12.56 10.38 -27.75
N ALA A 266 -13.84 10.36 -27.35
CA ALA A 266 -14.51 11.51 -26.75
C ALA A 266 -13.88 11.90 -25.40
N SER A 267 -13.52 10.92 -24.57
CA SER A 267 -12.84 11.17 -23.30
C SER A 267 -11.44 11.74 -23.50
N LEU A 268 -10.68 11.21 -24.46
CA LEU A 268 -9.36 11.74 -24.84
C LEU A 268 -9.47 13.18 -25.33
N LYS A 269 -10.43 13.47 -26.22
CA LYS A 269 -10.68 14.83 -26.70
C LYS A 269 -11.10 15.78 -25.58
N THR A 270 -11.96 15.32 -24.67
CA THR A 270 -12.40 16.12 -23.52
C THR A 270 -11.25 16.38 -22.55
N GLN A 271 -10.42 15.37 -22.24
CA GLN A 271 -9.27 15.51 -21.38
C GLN A 271 -8.19 16.41 -22.00
N GLN A 272 -7.94 16.27 -23.31
CA GLN A 272 -7.08 17.19 -24.05
C GLN A 272 -7.63 18.61 -23.99
N HIS A 273 -8.94 18.81 -24.19
CA HIS A 273 -9.56 20.12 -24.12
C HIS A 273 -9.44 20.73 -22.72
N ILE A 274 -9.74 19.97 -21.66
CA ILE A 274 -9.57 20.43 -20.27
C ILE A 274 -8.11 20.80 -20.00
N ASN A 275 -7.16 19.97 -20.41
CA ASN A 275 -5.73 20.25 -20.23
C ASN A 275 -5.30 21.52 -20.98
N VAL A 276 -5.78 21.72 -22.22
CA VAL A 276 -5.50 22.92 -23.02
C VAL A 276 -6.15 24.15 -22.39
N SER A 277 -7.41 24.08 -21.97
CA SER A 277 -8.10 25.18 -21.31
C SER A 277 -7.42 25.56 -20.00
N ASN A 278 -7.08 24.58 -19.16
CA ASN A 278 -6.32 24.82 -17.93
C ASN A 278 -4.95 25.44 -18.20
N MET A 279 -4.26 25.00 -19.26
CA MET A 279 -2.98 25.60 -19.67
C MET A 279 -3.14 27.04 -20.16
N GLN A 280 -4.18 27.33 -20.94
CA GLN A 280 -4.49 28.69 -21.40
C GLN A 280 -4.82 29.61 -20.22
N GLU A 281 -5.60 29.13 -19.28
CA GLU A 281 -6.01 29.89 -18.10
C GLU A 281 -4.83 30.13 -17.15
N THR A 282 -3.96 29.13 -16.98
CA THR A 282 -2.69 29.28 -16.25
C THR A 282 -1.78 30.31 -16.92
N ASN A 283 -1.62 30.24 -18.25
CA ASN A 283 -0.83 31.22 -19.01
C ASN A 283 -1.42 32.64 -18.87
N ARG A 284 -2.75 32.76 -18.88
CA ARG A 284 -3.42 34.05 -18.68
C ARG A 284 -3.16 34.61 -17.29
N LEU A 285 -3.34 33.82 -16.24
CA LEU A 285 -3.06 34.22 -14.86
C LEU A 285 -1.58 34.62 -14.69
N GLN A 286 -0.66 33.89 -15.31
CA GLN A 286 0.76 34.23 -15.29
C GLN A 286 1.06 35.57 -15.98
N MET A 287 0.41 35.85 -17.11
CA MET A 287 0.53 37.14 -17.80
C MET A 287 -0.05 38.29 -16.97
N ASP A 288 -1.19 38.08 -16.30
CA ASP A 288 -1.81 39.09 -15.45
C ASP A 288 -0.97 39.35 -14.19
N ALA A 289 -0.39 38.30 -13.59
CA ALA A 289 0.57 38.42 -12.49
C ALA A 289 1.84 39.16 -12.93
N MET A 290 2.34 38.91 -14.14
CA MET A 290 3.50 39.62 -14.69
C MET A 290 3.22 41.11 -14.88
N LYS A 291 2.03 41.47 -15.39
CA LYS A 291 1.60 42.87 -15.51
C LYS A 291 1.48 43.55 -14.14
N GLN A 292 0.89 42.86 -13.17
CA GLN A 292 0.75 43.40 -11.82
C GLN A 292 2.12 43.64 -11.17
N ASN A 293 3.06 42.70 -11.34
CA ASN A 293 4.41 42.84 -10.81
C ASN A 293 5.17 43.99 -11.49
N GLN A 294 5.03 44.16 -12.81
CA GLN A 294 5.56 45.34 -13.51
C GLN A 294 4.94 46.66 -13.04
N ALA A 295 3.63 46.68 -12.78
CA ALA A 295 2.95 47.88 -12.26
C ALA A 295 3.49 48.28 -10.89
N ILE A 296 3.64 47.32 -9.97
CA ILE A 296 4.23 47.53 -8.65
C ILE A 296 5.69 48.00 -8.77
N GLN A 297 6.48 47.43 -9.69
CA GLN A 297 7.85 47.88 -9.93
C GLN A 297 7.91 49.33 -10.44
N MET A 298 7.01 49.72 -11.35
CA MET A 298 6.93 51.10 -11.83
C MET A 298 6.50 52.06 -10.73
N GLU A 299 5.54 51.68 -9.89
CA GLU A 299 5.10 52.47 -8.74
C GLU A 299 6.22 52.66 -7.73
N ASN A 300 6.91 51.57 -7.34
CA ASN A 300 8.08 51.63 -6.47
C ASN A 300 9.21 52.48 -7.06
N MET A 301 9.43 52.43 -8.38
CA MET A 301 10.42 53.28 -9.06
C MET A 301 10.00 54.76 -9.01
N GLN A 302 8.73 55.08 -9.22
CA GLN A 302 8.24 56.45 -9.12
C GLN A 302 8.36 56.99 -7.69
N GLU A 303 8.00 56.17 -6.70
CA GLU A 303 8.05 56.54 -5.29
C GLU A 303 9.50 56.71 -4.82
N SER A 304 10.42 55.83 -5.21
CA SER A 304 11.84 55.98 -4.91
C SER A 304 12.44 57.25 -5.55
N LEU A 305 12.07 57.58 -6.79
CA LEU A 305 12.46 58.85 -7.42
C LEU A 305 11.84 60.07 -6.73
N ARG A 306 10.65 59.93 -6.12
CA ARG A 306 10.04 60.99 -5.32
C ARG A 306 10.79 61.19 -4.00
N ILE A 307 11.03 60.12 -3.26
CA ILE A 307 11.78 60.12 -1.99
C ILE A 307 13.17 60.72 -2.22
N ASN A 308 13.89 60.31 -3.26
CA ASN A 308 15.24 60.82 -3.56
C ASN A 308 15.22 62.34 -3.88
N ARG A 309 14.19 62.82 -4.58
CA ARG A 309 14.00 64.26 -4.81
C ARG A 309 13.71 65.02 -3.51
N GLU A 310 12.87 64.47 -2.64
CA GLU A 310 12.54 65.07 -1.33
C GLU A 310 13.75 65.09 -0.38
N GLU A 311 14.48 63.98 -0.29
CA GLU A 311 15.71 63.86 0.51
C GLU A 311 16.81 64.80 -0.01
N GLY A 312 16.98 64.91 -1.33
CA GLY A 312 17.92 65.87 -1.93
C GLY A 312 17.57 67.32 -1.57
N GLN A 313 16.29 67.69 -1.64
CA GLN A 313 15.83 69.02 -1.21
C GLN A 313 16.01 69.24 0.29
N TYR A 314 15.72 68.24 1.11
CA TYR A 314 15.89 68.31 2.56
C TYR A 314 17.37 68.48 2.94
N ALA A 315 18.27 67.71 2.32
CA ALA A 315 19.72 67.83 2.51
C ALA A 315 20.22 69.23 2.12
N GLN A 316 19.69 69.82 1.04
CA GLN A 316 20.06 71.16 0.62
C GLN A 316 19.57 72.25 1.58
N ARG A 317 18.36 72.09 2.15
CA ARG A 317 17.86 72.96 3.23
C ARG A 317 18.75 72.87 4.47
N GLN A 318 19.06 71.66 4.94
CA GLN A 318 19.98 71.48 6.07
C GLN A 318 21.36 72.08 5.81
N ALA A 319 21.92 71.89 4.62
CA ALA A 319 23.22 72.48 4.27
C ALA A 319 23.17 74.02 4.28
N THR A 320 22.08 74.60 3.77
CA THR A 320 21.89 76.06 3.76
C THR A 320 21.71 76.60 5.18
N GLU A 321 20.93 75.92 6.02
CA GLU A 321 20.75 76.26 7.44
C GLU A 321 22.06 76.11 8.23
N ALA A 322 22.83 75.05 7.99
CA ALA A 322 24.13 74.84 8.60
C ALA A 322 25.12 75.94 8.19
N ASN A 323 25.13 76.36 6.92
CA ASN A 323 25.95 77.48 6.44
C ASN A 323 25.50 78.82 7.06
N ALA A 324 24.19 79.05 7.19
CA ALA A 324 23.65 80.24 7.84
C ALA A 324 24.02 80.27 9.34
N TYR A 325 23.94 79.13 10.01
CA TYR A 325 24.36 78.98 11.42
C TYR A 325 25.87 79.19 11.58
N ALA A 326 26.70 78.64 10.70
CA ALA A 326 28.14 78.85 10.68
C ALA A 326 28.51 80.33 10.45
N ALA A 327 27.82 81.02 9.54
CA ALA A 327 28.00 82.46 9.31
C ALA A 327 27.61 83.30 10.54
N LYS A 328 26.55 82.91 11.26
CA LYS A 328 26.16 83.54 12.52
C LYS A 328 27.21 83.35 13.62
N LEU A 329 27.75 82.14 13.77
CA LEU A 329 28.85 81.85 14.70
C LEU A 329 30.11 82.64 14.38
N GLN A 330 30.45 82.80 13.10
CA GLN A 330 31.59 83.62 12.68
C GLN A 330 31.38 85.11 12.97
N SER A 331 30.17 85.64 12.79
CA SER A 331 29.88 87.04 13.13
C SER A 331 29.86 87.28 14.65
N GLU A 332 29.41 86.31 15.45
CA GLU A 332 29.53 86.34 16.92
C GLU A 332 31.00 86.31 17.36
N GLN A 333 31.86 85.50 16.72
CA GLN A 333 33.30 85.51 17.00
C GLN A 333 33.97 86.84 16.64
N GLN A 334 33.55 87.50 15.56
CA GLN A 334 34.05 88.84 15.20
C GLN A 334 33.54 89.94 16.15
N ASN A 335 32.45 89.71 16.87
CA ASN A 335 31.88 90.65 17.84
C ASN A 335 32.40 90.46 19.28
N LEU A 336 33.39 89.57 19.49
CA LEU A 336 34.08 89.37 20.77
C LEU A 336 34.92 90.58 21.24
N GLY A 337 35.09 91.62 20.40
CA GLY A 337 35.66 92.90 20.80
C GLY A 337 34.76 93.75 21.71
N ALA A 338 33.44 93.48 21.73
CA ALA A 338 32.48 94.24 22.54
C ALA A 338 31.94 93.47 23.77
N PHE A 339 32.37 92.22 23.98
CA PHE A 339 31.96 91.40 25.12
C PHE A 339 32.90 91.50 26.34
N ALA A 340 33.87 92.42 26.30
CA ALA A 340 34.78 92.75 27.41
C ALA A 340 34.21 93.77 28.41
N ILE A 341 33.00 94.31 28.19
CA ILE A 341 32.35 95.27 29.11
C ILE A 341 30.93 94.78 29.43
N LYS A 342 30.81 93.66 30.14
CA LYS A 342 29.57 93.30 30.88
C LYS A 342 29.71 92.17 31.92
N ASN A 343 30.93 91.79 32.31
CA ASN A 343 31.15 90.84 33.42
C ASN A 343 31.43 91.48 34.79
N GLN A 344 31.13 92.78 34.93
CA GLN A 344 31.21 93.48 36.21
C GLN A 344 29.81 93.95 36.68
N THR A 345 28.75 93.17 36.43
CA THR A 345 27.42 93.46 37.03
C THR A 345 26.44 92.26 37.09
N GLN A 346 26.86 91.03 36.74
CA GLN A 346 26.01 89.82 36.88
C GLN A 346 26.65 88.66 37.67
N VAL A 347 27.79 88.89 38.32
CA VAL A 347 28.37 87.98 39.34
C VAL A 347 27.93 88.31 40.77
N GLY A 348 27.02 89.28 40.98
CA GLY A 348 26.49 89.64 42.30
C GLY A 348 25.13 89.06 42.67
N VAL A 349 24.36 88.49 41.73
CA VAL A 349 22.96 88.09 41.98
C VAL A 349 22.78 86.57 42.11
N ALA A 350 23.65 85.75 41.51
CA ALA A 350 23.64 84.29 41.76
C ALA A 350 24.28 83.90 43.12
N ALA A 351 25.00 84.83 43.76
CA ALA A 351 25.62 84.65 45.08
C ALA A 351 24.64 84.83 46.27
N ALA A 352 23.43 85.36 46.04
CA ALA A 352 22.43 85.53 47.11
C ALA A 352 21.40 84.39 47.17
N ASP A 353 21.10 83.72 46.05
CA ASP A 353 20.06 82.68 46.03
C ASP A 353 20.60 81.25 46.27
N ALA A 354 21.91 81.03 46.07
CA ALA A 354 22.53 79.72 46.31
C ALA A 354 23.16 79.54 47.72
N MET A 355 23.29 80.61 48.52
CA MET A 355 23.78 80.54 49.92
C MET A 355 22.67 80.35 50.96
N GLY A 356 21.38 80.38 50.57
CA GLY A 356 20.28 80.35 51.54
C GLY A 356 19.85 78.95 51.97
N LYS A 357 19.90 77.93 51.10
CA LYS A 357 19.24 76.64 51.37
C LYS A 357 19.83 75.47 50.57
N GLN A 358 21.04 75.02 50.90
CA GLN A 358 21.38 73.57 50.89
C GLN A 358 22.78 73.26 51.46
N GLY A 359 23.18 74.02 52.49
CA GLY A 359 24.13 73.56 53.49
C GLY A 359 23.37 73.09 54.73
N ALA A 360 22.60 72.00 54.63
CA ALA A 360 22.19 71.23 55.81
C ALA A 360 21.67 69.85 55.38
N SER A 361 22.38 68.81 55.84
CA SER A 361 22.14 67.36 55.68
C SER A 361 22.62 66.77 54.35
N GLY A 362 23.67 65.97 54.26
CA GLY A 362 24.48 65.30 55.27
C GLY A 362 25.13 64.07 54.64
N ALA A 363 26.46 64.11 54.53
CA ALA A 363 27.40 63.04 54.87
C ALA A 363 27.10 61.59 54.41
N GLY A 364 27.99 61.04 53.58
CA GLY A 364 28.09 59.58 53.40
C GLY A 364 28.71 59.11 52.08
N ASN A 365 30.04 59.01 52.07
CA ASN A 365 30.85 57.89 51.54
C ASN A 365 30.52 57.24 50.16
N VAL A 366 31.39 57.50 49.19
CA VAL A 366 32.02 56.62 48.17
C VAL A 366 31.27 55.35 47.69
N ASN A 367 31.06 55.25 46.36
CA ASN A 367 31.34 54.01 45.61
C ASN A 367 31.78 54.30 44.16
N LEU A 368 32.85 53.59 43.75
CA LEU A 368 33.42 53.50 42.40
C LEU A 368 32.61 52.51 41.54
N GLY A 369 32.42 52.85 40.26
CA GLY A 369 32.29 51.86 39.18
C GLY A 369 30.88 51.61 38.63
N GLY A 370 30.71 51.81 37.32
CA GLY A 370 29.52 51.36 36.57
C GLY A 370 29.20 52.20 35.33
N ALA A 371 29.89 51.91 34.24
CA ALA A 371 29.83 52.50 32.89
C ALA A 371 28.48 53.10 32.43
N GLY A 372 28.52 54.36 31.99
CA GLY A 372 27.45 55.02 31.22
C GLY A 372 27.96 56.12 30.26
N GLY A 373 29.28 56.20 30.04
CA GLY A 373 29.84 56.98 28.94
C GLY A 373 29.52 56.25 27.64
N MET A 374 28.79 56.90 26.74
CA MET A 374 28.47 56.37 25.42
C MET A 374 29.80 56.20 24.66
N ASN A 375 30.32 54.96 24.68
CA ASN A 375 31.62 54.62 24.15
C ASN A 375 31.49 54.50 22.62
N PRO A 376 32.26 55.26 21.82
CA PRO A 376 32.26 55.16 20.36
C PRO A 376 32.52 53.73 19.84
N GLY A 377 33.18 52.89 20.65
CA GLY A 377 33.35 51.46 20.37
C GLY A 377 32.06 50.63 20.42
N ALA A 378 31.10 50.98 21.27
CA ALA A 378 29.81 50.26 21.35
C ALA A 378 28.88 50.57 20.17
N MET A 379 29.00 51.77 19.59
CA MET A 379 28.26 52.18 18.40
C MET A 379 28.82 51.50 17.13
N MET A 380 30.14 51.36 17.03
CA MET A 380 30.80 50.55 16.00
C MET A 380 30.54 49.04 16.15
N ALA A 381 30.40 48.53 17.38
CA ALA A 381 30.03 47.13 17.63
C ALA A 381 28.59 46.80 17.17
N ASN A 382 27.64 47.73 17.33
CA ASN A 382 26.29 47.57 16.79
C ASN A 382 26.24 47.65 15.25
N MET A 383 27.15 48.40 14.63
CA MET A 383 27.30 48.47 13.17
C MET A 383 27.99 47.20 12.60
N ALA A 384 28.92 46.60 13.34
CA ALA A 384 29.56 45.32 13.03
C ALA A 384 28.65 44.10 13.27
N MET A 385 27.63 44.21 14.13
CA MET A 385 26.57 43.19 14.26
C MET A 385 25.57 43.25 13.09
N GLY A 386 25.40 44.40 12.44
CA GLY A 386 24.60 44.56 11.22
C GLY A 386 25.21 43.85 10.00
N THR A 387 26.53 43.69 9.95
CA THR A 387 27.23 42.96 8.87
C THR A 387 27.19 41.44 9.04
N ALA A 388 27.00 40.92 10.26
CA ALA A 388 26.84 39.48 10.51
C ALA A 388 25.48 38.94 10.03
N VAL A 389 24.41 39.75 10.08
CA VAL A 389 23.10 39.40 9.53
C VAL A 389 23.08 39.54 7.99
N GLY A 390 23.82 40.51 7.44
CA GLY A 390 24.00 40.68 5.99
C GLY A 390 24.80 39.56 5.31
N ALA A 391 25.80 38.99 5.99
CA ALA A 391 26.58 37.87 5.47
C ALA A 391 25.78 36.55 5.39
N GLY A 392 24.83 36.32 6.31
CA GLY A 392 23.94 35.16 6.27
C GLY A 392 22.97 35.17 5.08
N MET A 393 22.53 36.36 4.66
CA MET A 393 21.65 36.52 3.50
C MET A 393 22.41 36.54 2.17
N ALA A 394 23.66 37.02 2.16
CA ALA A 394 24.53 36.99 0.98
C ALA A 394 24.96 35.57 0.58
N ASN A 395 25.17 34.66 1.55
CA ASN A 395 25.43 33.24 1.24
C ASN A 395 24.19 32.49 0.70
N MET A 396 22.98 32.93 1.06
CA MET A 396 21.73 32.34 0.54
C MET A 396 21.38 32.83 -0.86
N LEU A 397 21.68 34.09 -1.18
CA LEU A 397 21.52 34.65 -2.54
C LEU A 397 22.64 34.19 -3.49
N GLY A 398 23.87 34.02 -2.98
CA GLY A 398 25.04 33.56 -3.76
C GLY A 398 24.90 32.13 -4.28
N ASN A 399 24.35 31.22 -3.47
CA ASN A 399 24.08 29.84 -3.90
C ASN A 399 22.86 29.70 -4.84
N SER A 400 22.00 30.73 -4.90
CA SER A 400 20.83 30.77 -5.77
C SER A 400 21.14 31.33 -7.17
N PHE A 401 22.21 32.13 -7.31
CA PHE A 401 22.60 32.75 -8.57
C PHE A 401 23.72 31.98 -9.31
N ALA A 402 24.52 31.16 -8.61
CA ALA A 402 25.53 30.31 -9.25
C ALA A 402 24.95 29.09 -9.99
N GLY A 403 23.71 28.67 -9.68
CA GLY A 403 23.00 27.60 -10.39
C GLY A 403 22.31 28.04 -11.69
N ALA A 404 22.21 29.36 -11.93
CA ALA A 404 21.49 29.93 -13.08
C ALA A 404 22.42 30.44 -14.21
N ALA A 405 23.74 30.32 -14.06
CA ALA A 405 24.73 30.91 -14.96
C ALA A 405 25.59 29.91 -15.76
N THR A 406 25.21 28.62 -15.83
CA THR A 406 25.87 27.60 -16.68
C THR A 406 25.03 27.11 -17.86
N GLY A 407 23.90 27.77 -18.18
CA GLY A 407 22.96 27.32 -19.22
C GLY A 407 22.88 28.18 -20.49
N MET A 408 23.53 29.34 -20.57
CA MET A 408 23.42 30.23 -21.74
C MET A 408 24.78 30.46 -22.39
N GLY A 409 25.07 29.72 -23.45
CA GLY A 409 26.13 30.06 -24.40
C GLY A 409 26.95 28.88 -24.92
N ALA A 410 26.41 28.12 -25.89
CA ALA A 410 27.23 27.32 -26.80
C ALA A 410 26.50 27.02 -28.12
N GLY A 411 26.92 27.72 -29.18
CA GLY A 411 27.30 27.15 -30.47
C GLY A 411 26.31 26.28 -31.26
N ILE A 412 25.86 26.84 -32.38
CA ILE A 412 25.24 26.16 -33.52
C ILE A 412 26.31 25.32 -34.25
N MET A 413 26.12 24.00 -34.41
CA MET A 413 26.74 23.16 -35.45
C MET A 413 25.83 21.96 -35.76
N PRO A 414 25.61 21.58 -37.04
CA PRO A 414 24.63 20.57 -37.41
C PRO A 414 25.25 19.17 -37.58
N GLY A 415 24.54 18.16 -37.05
CA GLY A 415 24.65 16.77 -37.50
C GLY A 415 25.46 15.81 -36.61
N MET A 416 24.77 15.11 -35.69
CA MET A 416 24.97 13.67 -35.39
C MET A 416 23.87 13.25 -34.41
N ALA A 417 23.03 12.28 -34.77
CA ALA A 417 21.97 11.76 -33.90
C ALA A 417 22.57 10.86 -32.80
N ALA A 418 22.30 11.19 -31.54
CA ALA A 418 22.61 10.36 -30.37
C ALA A 418 21.29 9.86 -29.72
N PRO A 419 21.29 8.67 -29.09
CA PRO A 419 20.07 7.94 -28.75
C PRO A 419 19.29 8.58 -27.60
N ALA A 420 17.96 8.51 -27.67
CA ALA A 420 17.05 9.01 -26.66
C ALA A 420 17.30 8.34 -25.30
N VAL A 421 17.62 9.16 -24.30
CA VAL A 421 17.70 8.77 -22.89
C VAL A 421 16.27 8.52 -22.38
N PRO A 422 15.98 7.40 -21.69
CA PRO A 422 14.64 7.13 -21.17
C PRO A 422 14.19 8.20 -20.17
N PRO A 423 12.89 8.56 -20.14
CA PRO A 423 12.38 9.59 -19.25
C PRO A 423 12.58 9.20 -17.77
N PRO A 424 12.92 10.16 -16.89
CA PRO A 424 13.09 9.90 -15.46
C PRO A 424 11.78 9.40 -14.83
N PRO A 425 11.85 8.51 -13.82
CA PRO A 425 10.67 8.04 -13.09
C PRO A 425 9.97 9.22 -12.39
N VAL A 426 8.65 9.30 -12.51
CA VAL A 426 7.82 10.29 -11.84
C VAL A 426 7.79 9.95 -10.35
N GLU A 427 8.45 10.74 -9.50
CA GLU A 427 8.38 10.56 -8.05
C GLU A 427 6.97 10.88 -7.54
N LYS A 428 6.40 9.97 -6.73
CA LYS A 428 5.08 10.17 -6.13
C LYS A 428 5.14 11.26 -5.06
N MET A 429 4.21 12.20 -5.17
CA MET A 429 4.06 13.38 -4.32
C MET A 429 2.82 13.23 -3.43
N TYR A 430 2.91 13.55 -2.14
CA TYR A 430 1.84 13.36 -1.16
C TYR A 430 1.43 14.67 -0.49
N ASN A 431 0.12 14.88 -0.33
CA ASN A 431 -0.43 15.92 0.53
C ASN A 431 -0.72 15.33 1.92
N VAL A 432 -0.52 16.12 2.97
CA VAL A 432 -0.71 15.77 4.38
C VAL A 432 -1.65 16.77 5.03
N ALA A 433 -2.61 16.30 5.82
CA ALA A 433 -3.44 17.16 6.66
C ALA A 433 -2.69 17.50 7.95
N VAL A 434 -2.27 18.75 8.10
CA VAL A 434 -1.64 19.29 9.32
C VAL A 434 -2.58 20.35 9.91
N ASN A 435 -2.99 20.19 11.17
CA ASN A 435 -3.96 21.08 11.85
C ASN A 435 -5.29 21.26 11.09
N GLY A 436 -5.74 20.24 10.38
CA GLY A 436 -6.99 20.27 9.59
C GLY A 436 -6.89 20.96 8.23
N ALA A 437 -5.71 21.47 7.85
CA ALA A 437 -5.45 22.03 6.52
C ALA A 437 -4.59 21.06 5.69
N ALA A 438 -4.93 20.92 4.40
CA ALA A 438 -4.10 20.18 3.45
C ALA A 438 -2.81 20.96 3.15
N THR A 439 -1.67 20.33 3.35
CA THR A 439 -0.33 20.87 3.12
C THR A 439 0.45 19.93 2.19
N GLY A 440 1.33 20.46 1.35
CA GLY A 440 2.08 19.68 0.35
C GLY A 440 1.98 20.29 -1.06
N PRO A 441 2.39 19.57 -2.12
CA PRO A 441 2.87 18.19 -2.10
C PRO A 441 4.27 18.01 -1.50
N TYR A 442 4.47 16.91 -0.78
CA TYR A 442 5.72 16.47 -0.17
C TYR A 442 6.24 15.19 -0.82
N SER A 443 7.56 15.07 -0.93
CA SER A 443 8.21 13.80 -1.28
C SER A 443 8.25 12.84 -0.09
N VAL A 444 8.47 11.55 -0.34
CA VAL A 444 8.64 10.54 0.73
C VAL A 444 9.76 10.92 1.71
N GLN A 445 10.83 11.54 1.23
CA GLN A 445 11.94 12.03 2.07
C GLN A 445 11.49 13.16 3.01
N GLN A 446 10.67 14.09 2.53
CA GLN A 446 10.11 15.16 3.35
C GLN A 446 9.11 14.61 4.37
N LEU A 447 8.31 13.60 4.00
CA LEU A 447 7.43 12.91 4.96
C LEU A 447 8.22 12.26 6.09
N HIS A 448 9.36 11.64 5.79
CA HIS A 448 10.24 11.06 6.83
C HIS A 448 10.72 12.12 7.84
N GLN A 449 11.06 13.33 7.36
CA GLN A 449 11.40 14.46 8.23
C GLN A 449 10.21 14.93 9.06
N MET A 450 8.99 14.94 8.50
CA MET A 450 7.77 15.29 9.23
C MET A 450 7.41 14.26 10.31
N VAL A 451 7.71 12.97 10.09
CA VAL A 451 7.58 11.94 11.13
C VAL A 451 8.58 12.17 12.26
N ALA A 452 9.85 12.44 11.92
CA ALA A 452 10.89 12.74 12.91
C ALA A 452 10.58 14.02 13.72
N GLY A 453 9.95 15.02 13.10
CA GLY A 453 9.50 16.25 13.74
C GLY A 453 8.18 16.14 14.50
N GLY A 454 7.54 14.96 14.53
CA GLY A 454 6.25 14.73 15.20
C GLY A 454 5.04 15.40 14.53
N GLN A 455 5.20 15.95 13.33
CA GLN A 455 4.14 16.60 12.55
C GLN A 455 3.28 15.59 11.78
N LEU A 456 3.81 14.39 11.51
CA LEU A 456 3.13 13.29 10.84
C LEU A 456 3.19 12.02 11.72
N ASN A 457 2.04 11.38 11.95
CA ASN A 457 1.95 10.10 12.65
C ASN A 457 1.10 9.10 11.85
N VAL A 458 0.98 7.86 12.33
CA VAL A 458 0.25 6.78 11.64
C VAL A 458 -1.23 7.09 11.36
N GLN A 459 -1.85 7.98 12.14
CA GLN A 459 -3.25 8.42 12.00
C GLN A 459 -3.40 9.69 11.15
N SER A 460 -2.30 10.38 10.82
CA SER A 460 -2.36 11.59 9.99
C SER A 460 -2.93 11.27 8.62
N LEU A 461 -3.85 12.12 8.15
CA LEU A 461 -4.47 11.94 6.83
C LEU A 461 -3.50 12.36 5.73
N VAL A 462 -3.34 11.49 4.75
CA VAL A 462 -2.50 11.69 3.57
C VAL A 462 -3.29 11.38 2.30
N TRP A 463 -2.90 12.01 1.21
CA TRP A 463 -3.50 11.81 -0.10
C TRP A 463 -2.45 11.99 -1.20
N THR A 464 -2.52 11.19 -2.26
CA THR A 464 -1.71 11.36 -3.47
C THR A 464 -2.58 11.22 -4.72
N ALA A 465 -2.09 11.71 -5.84
CA ALA A 465 -2.78 11.59 -7.12
C ALA A 465 -3.01 10.11 -7.46
N GLY A 466 -4.28 9.72 -7.60
CA GLY A 466 -4.71 8.33 -7.80
C GLY A 466 -5.44 7.70 -6.62
N MET A 467 -5.47 8.35 -5.44
CA MET A 467 -6.31 7.93 -4.31
C MET A 467 -7.71 8.53 -4.40
N ALA A 468 -8.74 7.71 -4.11
CA ALA A 468 -10.13 8.14 -4.13
C ALA A 468 -10.48 9.11 -3.00
N ASN A 469 -9.90 8.91 -1.80
CA ASN A 469 -10.15 9.71 -0.60
C ASN A 469 -8.85 9.90 0.20
N TRP A 470 -8.86 10.84 1.14
CA TRP A 470 -7.81 10.94 2.17
C TRP A 470 -7.81 9.68 3.03
N MET A 471 -6.63 9.14 3.30
CA MET A 471 -6.46 7.92 4.12
C MET A 471 -5.43 8.16 5.22
N ALA A 472 -5.51 7.39 6.31
CA ALA A 472 -4.50 7.44 7.35
C ALA A 472 -3.14 6.96 6.80
N ALA A 473 -2.05 7.63 7.18
CA ALA A 473 -0.72 7.35 6.67
C ALA A 473 -0.28 5.89 6.89
N GLY A 474 -0.70 5.26 8.00
CA GLY A 474 -0.43 3.85 8.27
C GLY A 474 -1.21 2.85 7.39
N GLN A 475 -2.25 3.29 6.68
CA GLN A 475 -3.02 2.45 5.75
C GLN A 475 -2.47 2.50 4.32
N VAL A 476 -1.58 3.45 4.02
CA VAL A 476 -0.89 3.52 2.74
C VAL A 476 0.33 2.61 2.81
N ALA A 477 0.26 1.46 2.12
CA ALA A 477 1.32 0.44 2.15
C ALA A 477 2.74 1.00 1.91
N GLU A 478 2.89 1.98 1.01
CA GLU A 478 4.17 2.61 0.68
C GLU A 478 4.73 3.51 1.79
N LEU A 479 3.88 4.01 2.70
CA LEU A 479 4.27 4.91 3.79
C LEU A 479 4.42 4.20 5.14
N GLN A 480 4.02 2.92 5.24
CA GLN A 480 4.11 2.14 6.48
C GLN A 480 5.55 2.06 7.02
N SER A 481 6.54 1.98 6.13
CA SER A 481 7.96 1.93 6.49
C SER A 481 8.46 3.20 7.18
N LEU A 482 7.78 4.34 7.02
CA LEU A 482 8.15 5.61 7.65
C LEU A 482 7.90 5.62 9.16
N PHE A 483 7.04 4.73 9.66
CA PHE A 483 6.60 4.70 11.06
C PHE A 483 7.22 3.56 11.87
N VAL A 484 8.12 2.78 11.27
CA VAL A 484 8.84 1.70 11.96
C VAL A 484 9.99 2.31 12.75
N ASN A 485 9.79 2.54 14.05
CA ASN A 485 10.87 2.91 14.95
C ASN A 485 11.92 1.79 14.99
N THR A 486 13.13 2.07 14.51
CA THR A 486 14.31 1.21 14.69
C THR A 486 14.75 1.24 16.15
N THR A 487 14.05 0.49 17.00
CA THR A 487 14.64 0.04 18.25
C THR A 487 15.63 -1.07 17.90
N VAL A 488 16.91 -0.71 17.87
CA VAL A 488 18.01 -1.67 17.73
C VAL A 488 17.90 -2.67 18.89
N PRO A 489 17.73 -3.98 18.65
CA PRO A 489 17.73 -4.95 19.73
C PRO A 489 19.12 -4.96 20.41
N PRO A 490 19.20 -4.96 21.75
CA PRO A 490 20.47 -4.95 22.46
C PRO A 490 21.29 -6.19 22.12
N ILE A 491 22.60 -5.99 21.97
CA ILE A 491 23.59 -7.04 21.67
C ILE A 491 23.50 -8.12 22.77
N PRO A 492 23.44 -9.42 22.43
CA PRO A 492 23.44 -10.49 23.42
C PRO A 492 24.71 -10.41 24.29
N PRO A 493 24.62 -10.55 25.63
CA PRO A 493 25.80 -10.65 26.46
C PRO A 493 26.57 -11.92 26.09
N THR A 494 27.87 -11.78 25.84
CA THR A 494 28.79 -12.89 25.62
C THR A 494 28.86 -13.74 26.88
N LEU A 495 28.52 -15.02 26.76
CA LEU A 495 28.90 -16.08 27.71
C LEU A 495 29.81 -17.08 27.02
#